data_AF-A0A0N9WTN3-F1
#
_entry.id   AF-A0A0N9WTN3-F1
#
_cell.length_a   1.000
_cell.length_b   1.000
_cell.length_c   1.000
_cell.angle_alpha   90.00
_cell.angle_beta   90.00
_cell.angle_gamma   90.00
#
_symmetry.space_group_name_H-M   'P 1'
#
loop_
_entity.id
_entity.type
_entity.pdbx_description
1 polymer ?
#
loop_
_entity_poly.entity_id
_entity_poly.type
_entity_poly.pdbx_seq_one_letter_code
_entity_poly.pdbx_strand_id
1 'polypeptide(L)'
;MNHEQLDHDYRSSMQRAAFAYLERHEAQHLVDSDLLYENCVRHMTTALEVPVFMAQQLVHNAWTELQIINQRKWIGVDWGSSPGSTVVHLIDTRADLRYPVPARLLPQTMLAQRDAALKQQPQ
;
A
#
# COMPACT_ATOMS: atom_id res chain seq x y z
N MET A 1 4.73 12.00 35.58
CA MET A 1 4.57 11.66 34.14
C MET A 1 4.45 10.15 34.05
N ASN A 2 3.36 9.65 33.47
CA ASN A 2 2.93 8.25 33.57
C ASN A 2 3.76 7.33 32.66
N HIS A 3 4.41 6.32 33.24
CA HIS A 3 5.25 5.34 32.54
C HIS A 3 4.46 4.57 31.45
N GLU A 4 3.18 4.28 31.71
CA GLU A 4 2.29 3.60 30.77
C GLU A 4 2.03 4.40 29.49
N GLN A 5 2.03 5.73 29.59
CA GLN A 5 1.81 6.59 28.43
C GLN A 5 3.05 6.64 27.53
N LEU A 6 4.25 6.64 28.13
CA LEU A 6 5.52 6.56 27.40
C LEU A 6 5.68 5.23 26.66
N ASP A 7 5.30 4.11 27.30
CA ASP A 7 5.32 2.79 26.68
C ASP A 7 4.35 2.68 25.50
N HIS A 8 3.15 3.26 25.64
CA HIS A 8 2.17 3.33 24.57
C HIS A 8 2.69 4.17 23.38
N ASP A 9 3.31 5.31 23.66
CA ASP A 9 3.84 6.21 22.63
C ASP A 9 5.03 5.58 21.90
N TYR A 10 5.91 4.87 22.62
CA TYR A 10 7.01 4.10 22.03
C TYR A 10 6.49 3.00 21.09
N ARG A 11 5.58 2.15 21.57
CA ARG A 11 4.99 1.07 20.76
C ARG A 11 4.30 1.60 19.51
N SER A 12 3.51 2.66 19.65
CA SER A 12 2.82 3.30 18.53
C SER A 12 3.81 3.85 17.50
N SER A 13 4.89 4.48 17.96
CA SER A 13 5.94 5.03 17.09
C SER A 13 6.70 3.91 16.36
N MET A 14 7.04 2.82 17.04
CA MET A 14 7.74 1.70 16.45
C MET A 14 6.86 0.91 15.46
N GLN A 15 5.57 0.76 15.73
CA GLN A 15 4.63 0.16 14.76
C GLN A 15 4.52 1.01 13.49
N ARG A 16 4.50 2.35 13.61
CA ARG A 16 4.52 3.26 12.45
C ARG A 16 5.81 3.16 11.65
N ALA A 17 6.95 3.00 12.32
CA ALA A 17 8.22 2.77 11.65
C ALA A 17 8.22 1.44 10.87
N ALA A 18 7.67 0.37 11.46
CA ALA A 18 7.49 -0.91 10.80
C ALA A 18 6.59 -0.77 9.55
N PHE A 19 5.45 -0.09 9.68
CA PHE A 19 4.53 0.16 8.58
C PHE A 19 5.21 0.88 7.42
N ALA A 20 5.94 1.97 7.71
CA ALA A 20 6.66 2.73 6.69
C ALA A 20 7.77 1.92 6.00
N TYR A 21 8.42 1.00 6.73
CA TYR A 21 9.39 0.09 6.13
C TYR A 21 8.70 -0.86 5.14
N LEU A 22 7.59 -1.48 5.56
CA LEU A 22 6.82 -2.43 4.74
C LEU A 22 6.30 -1.76 3.47
N GLU A 23 5.68 -0.58 3.59
CA GLU A 23 5.13 0.18 2.45
C GLU A 23 6.21 0.52 1.40
N ARG A 24 7.42 0.90 1.83
CA ARG A 24 8.52 1.26 0.92
C ARG A 24 9.09 0.07 0.15
N HIS A 25 9.06 -1.12 0.75
CA HIS A 25 9.70 -2.32 0.20
C HIS A 25 8.69 -3.31 -0.40
N GLU A 26 7.38 -3.02 -0.29
CA GLU A 26 6.31 -3.87 -0.81
C GLU A 26 6.51 -4.22 -2.30
N ALA A 27 6.80 -3.24 -3.14
CA ALA A 27 6.99 -3.44 -4.57
C ALA A 27 8.20 -4.34 -4.92
N GLN A 28 9.20 -4.42 -4.04
CA GLN A 28 10.39 -5.25 -4.23
C GLN A 28 10.13 -6.72 -3.89
N HIS A 29 9.09 -6.99 -3.11
CA HIS A 29 8.77 -8.31 -2.55
C HIS A 29 7.40 -8.83 -2.99
N LEU A 30 6.90 -8.39 -4.15
CA LEU A 30 5.60 -8.80 -4.73
C LEU A 30 5.42 -10.33 -4.88
N VAL A 31 6.51 -11.10 -4.81
CA VAL A 31 6.52 -12.57 -4.93
C VAL A 31 6.80 -13.26 -3.59
N ASP A 32 7.40 -12.58 -2.60
CA ASP A 32 7.86 -13.19 -1.35
C ASP A 32 7.54 -12.30 -0.15
N SER A 33 6.26 -12.37 0.27
CA SER A 33 5.71 -11.63 1.41
C SER A 33 6.35 -12.03 2.74
N ASP A 34 6.76 -13.28 2.87
CA ASP A 34 7.35 -13.80 4.11
C ASP A 34 8.77 -13.25 4.29
N LEU A 35 9.55 -13.16 3.20
CA LEU A 35 10.87 -12.53 3.24
C LEU A 35 10.78 -11.03 3.60
N LEU A 36 9.77 -10.30 3.12
CA LEU A 36 9.56 -8.90 3.49
C LEU A 36 9.25 -8.76 5.00
N TYR A 37 8.40 -9.64 5.52
CA TYR A 37 8.07 -9.67 6.95
C TYR A 37 9.32 -9.90 7.81
N GLU A 38 10.10 -10.95 7.50
CA GLU A 38 11.33 -11.29 8.23
C GLU A 38 12.39 -10.18 8.14
N ASN A 39 12.54 -9.57 6.95
CA ASN A 39 13.43 -8.42 6.76
C ASN A 39 13.03 -7.22 7.62
N CYS A 40 11.72 -6.97 7.77
CA CYS A 40 11.21 -5.91 8.63
C CYS A 40 11.50 -6.19 10.12
N VAL A 41 11.26 -7.42 10.59
CA VAL A 41 11.60 -7.82 11.97
C VAL A 41 13.10 -7.65 12.23
N ARG A 42 13.94 -8.08 11.29
CA ARG A 42 15.40 -7.88 11.38
C ARG A 42 15.75 -6.40 11.43
N HIS A 43 15.19 -5.56 10.55
CA HIS A 43 15.45 -4.13 10.56
C HIS A 43 15.06 -3.49 11.90
N MET A 44 13.90 -3.85 12.46
CA MET A 44 13.46 -3.36 13.75
C MET A 44 14.42 -3.71 14.89
N THR A 45 14.94 -4.94 14.89
CA THR A 45 15.84 -5.41 15.95
C THR A 45 17.27 -4.89 15.79
N THR A 46 17.78 -4.79 14.56
CA THR A 46 19.19 -4.42 14.31
C THR A 46 19.42 -2.93 14.12
N ALA A 47 18.49 -2.22 13.48
CA ALA A 47 18.69 -0.80 13.13
C ALA A 47 17.95 0.14 14.08
N LEU A 48 16.80 -0.27 14.60
CA LEU A 48 15.99 0.51 15.54
C LEU A 48 16.11 0.01 17.00
N GLU A 49 16.89 -1.06 17.21
CA GLU A 49 17.17 -1.68 18.51
C GLU A 49 15.91 -2.02 19.31
N VAL A 50 14.81 -2.32 18.62
CA VAL A 50 13.57 -2.75 19.27
C VAL A 50 13.77 -4.15 19.85
N PRO A 51 13.36 -4.40 21.11
CA PRO A 51 13.50 -5.71 21.72
C PRO A 51 12.82 -6.80 20.89
N VAL A 52 13.52 -7.94 20.71
CA VAL A 52 13.10 -9.05 19.84
C VAL A 52 11.68 -9.54 20.18
N PHE A 53 11.35 -9.65 21.47
CA PHE A 53 10.04 -10.09 21.94
C PHE A 53 8.89 -9.16 21.49
N MET A 54 9.19 -7.91 21.17
CA MET A 54 8.22 -6.89 20.77
C MET A 54 8.19 -6.68 19.26
N ALA A 55 9.35 -6.78 18.59
CA ALA A 55 9.49 -6.51 17.17
C ALA A 55 8.51 -7.33 16.33
N GLN A 56 8.40 -8.65 16.56
CA GLN A 56 7.46 -9.50 15.82
C GLN A 56 6.00 -9.04 15.95
N GLN A 57 5.57 -8.68 17.17
CA GLN A 57 4.20 -8.23 17.40
C GLN A 57 3.92 -6.89 16.69
N LEU A 58 4.86 -5.95 16.72
CA LEU A 58 4.72 -4.66 16.05
C LEU A 58 4.69 -4.81 14.53
N VAL A 59 5.57 -5.65 13.96
CA VAL A 59 5.56 -5.93 12.52
C VAL A 59 4.28 -6.67 12.12
N HIS A 60 3.78 -7.61 12.92
CA HIS A 60 2.51 -8.29 12.66
C HIS A 60 1.33 -7.33 12.59
N ASN A 61 1.24 -6.40 13.54
CA ASN A 61 0.18 -5.39 13.53
C ASN A 61 0.28 -4.47 12.32
N ALA A 62 1.48 -3.96 12.03
CA ALA A 62 1.74 -3.10 10.87
C ALA A 62 1.46 -3.81 9.54
N TRP A 63 1.85 -5.08 9.44
CA TRP A 63 1.56 -5.93 8.29
C TRP A 63 0.07 -6.12 8.08
N THR A 64 -0.66 -6.47 9.15
CA THR A 64 -2.12 -6.62 9.11
C THR A 64 -2.80 -5.32 8.67
N GLU A 65 -2.36 -4.18 9.19
CA GLU A 65 -2.85 -2.86 8.78
C GLU A 65 -2.59 -2.58 7.30
N LEU A 66 -1.37 -2.86 6.81
CA LEU A 66 -1.02 -2.70 5.40
C LEU A 66 -1.86 -3.61 4.50
N GLN A 67 -2.05 -4.86 4.91
CA GLN A 67 -2.94 -5.78 4.20
C GLN A 67 -4.36 -5.25 4.15
N ILE A 68 -4.92 -4.73 5.25
CA ILE A 68 -6.26 -4.11 5.23
C ILE A 68 -6.32 -2.93 4.25
N ILE A 69 -5.29 -2.09 4.18
CA ILE A 69 -5.21 -0.95 3.25
C ILE A 69 -5.13 -1.42 1.79
N ASN A 70 -4.31 -2.41 1.50
CA ASN A 70 -4.19 -2.99 0.16
C ASN A 70 -5.47 -3.74 -0.23
N GLN A 71 -6.10 -4.38 0.75
CA GLN A 71 -7.45 -4.89 0.64
C GLN A 71 -8.51 -3.79 0.58
N ARG A 72 -8.20 -2.50 0.49
CA ARG A 72 -9.17 -1.47 0.09
C ARG A 72 -8.90 -0.97 -1.34
N LYS A 73 -7.75 -1.33 -1.93
CA LYS A 73 -7.34 -1.00 -3.31
C LYS A 73 -7.71 -2.15 -4.27
N TRP A 74 -8.97 -2.57 -4.31
CA TRP A 74 -9.40 -3.68 -5.17
C TRP A 74 -9.60 -3.30 -6.63
N ILE A 75 -9.78 -2.01 -6.92
CA ILE A 75 -10.13 -1.56 -8.26
C ILE A 75 -9.01 -0.70 -8.83
N GLY A 76 -8.24 -1.29 -9.74
CA GLY A 76 -7.37 -0.57 -10.66
C GLY A 76 -8.17 0.03 -11.81
N VAL A 77 -7.58 1.01 -12.50
CA VAL A 77 -8.21 1.68 -13.64
C VAL A 77 -7.20 1.75 -14.77
N ASP A 78 -7.53 1.11 -15.89
CA ASP A 78 -6.80 1.23 -17.15
C ASP A 78 -7.61 2.07 -18.14
N TRP A 79 -7.08 3.26 -18.42
CA TRP A 79 -7.70 4.26 -19.28
C TRP A 79 -7.68 3.90 -20.78
N GLY A 80 -6.98 2.83 -21.15
CA GLY A 80 -6.73 2.43 -22.53
C GLY A 80 -5.60 3.25 -23.18
N SER A 81 -5.05 2.73 -24.28
CA SER A 81 -3.82 3.24 -24.90
C SER A 81 -3.99 4.49 -25.76
N SER A 82 -5.23 4.94 -26.04
CA SER A 82 -5.47 6.09 -26.92
C SER A 82 -6.11 7.26 -26.15
N PRO A 83 -5.61 8.50 -26.33
CA PRO A 83 -6.34 9.70 -25.95
C PRO A 83 -7.74 9.65 -26.56
N GLY A 84 -8.77 9.84 -25.74
CA GLY A 84 -10.17 9.79 -26.19
C GLY A 84 -10.84 8.41 -26.17
N SER A 85 -10.21 7.39 -25.58
CA SER A 85 -10.89 6.10 -25.37
C SER A 85 -12.23 6.32 -24.63
N THR A 86 -13.31 5.84 -25.26
CA THR A 86 -14.67 5.90 -24.70
C THR A 86 -14.94 4.78 -23.71
N VAL A 87 -14.03 3.78 -23.65
CA VAL A 87 -14.11 2.62 -22.76
C VAL A 87 -12.86 2.57 -21.89
N VAL A 88 -13.08 2.39 -20.59
CA VAL A 88 -12.06 2.27 -19.54
C VAL A 88 -12.22 0.88 -18.94
N HIS A 89 -11.13 0.24 -18.56
CA HIS A 89 -11.20 -1.05 -17.87
C HIS A 89 -11.03 -0.82 -16.38
N LEU A 90 -12.06 -1.18 -15.60
CA LEU A 90 -11.90 -1.37 -14.17
C LEU A 90 -11.29 -2.76 -13.95
N ILE A 91 -10.19 -2.81 -13.22
CA ILE A 91 -9.44 -4.03 -12.96
C ILE A 91 -9.70 -4.42 -11.52
N ASP A 92 -10.40 -5.53 -11.29
CA ASP A 92 -10.42 -6.15 -9.98
C ASP A 92 -9.08 -6.85 -9.75
N THR A 93 -8.22 -6.25 -8.95
CA THR A 93 -6.85 -6.72 -8.68
C THR A 93 -6.82 -8.00 -7.84
N ARG A 94 -7.92 -8.38 -7.19
CA ARG A 94 -8.01 -9.63 -6.43
C ARG A 94 -8.43 -10.81 -7.29
N ALA A 95 -9.40 -10.59 -8.16
CA ALA A 95 -9.93 -11.63 -9.04
C ALA A 95 -9.16 -11.73 -10.36
N ASP A 96 -8.25 -10.77 -10.62
CA ASP A 96 -7.59 -10.56 -11.91
C ASP A 96 -8.61 -10.43 -13.07
N LEU A 97 -9.73 -9.77 -12.78
CA LEU A 97 -10.83 -9.59 -13.73
C LEU A 97 -10.85 -8.17 -14.27
N ARG A 98 -11.20 -8.04 -15.55
CA ARG A 98 -11.26 -6.77 -16.26
C ARG A 98 -12.68 -6.48 -16.74
N TYR A 99 -13.21 -5.34 -16.34
CA TYR A 99 -14.56 -4.92 -16.66
C TYR A 99 -14.54 -3.66 -17.54
N PRO A 100 -15.00 -3.74 -18.80
CA PRO A 100 -15.12 -2.56 -19.65
C PRO A 100 -16.28 -1.69 -19.17
N VAL A 101 -15.99 -0.43 -18.87
CA VAL A 101 -16.97 0.58 -18.44
C VAL A 101 -16.83 1.80 -19.36
N PRO A 102 -17.94 2.30 -19.94
CA PRO A 102 -17.90 3.55 -20.69
C PRO A 102 -17.40 4.71 -19.81
N ALA A 103 -16.43 5.48 -20.30
CA ALA A 103 -15.81 6.59 -19.58
C ALA A 103 -16.84 7.62 -19.06
N ARG A 104 -17.93 7.82 -19.83
CA ARG A 104 -19.03 8.73 -19.47
C ARG A 104 -19.78 8.35 -18.18
N LEU A 105 -19.65 7.11 -17.71
CA LEU A 105 -20.26 6.64 -16.48
C LEU A 105 -19.35 6.84 -15.26
N LEU A 106 -18.10 7.24 -15.48
CA LEU A 106 -17.14 7.48 -14.41
C LEU A 106 -17.39 8.85 -13.77
N PRO A 107 -17.12 8.99 -12.45
CA PRO A 107 -17.19 10.28 -11.78
C PRO A 107 -16.29 11.32 -12.45
N GLN A 108 -16.73 12.58 -12.47
CA GLN A 108 -15.98 13.68 -13.08
C GLN A 108 -14.59 13.87 -12.46
N THR A 109 -14.46 13.63 -11.16
CA THR A 109 -13.17 13.65 -10.45
C THR A 109 -12.18 12.61 -11.00
N MET A 110 -12.67 11.44 -11.39
CA MET A 110 -11.87 10.38 -12.00
C MET A 110 -11.45 10.75 -13.43
N LEU A 111 -12.36 11.34 -14.20
CA LEU A 111 -12.06 11.82 -15.55
C LEU A 111 -11.01 12.95 -15.53
N ALA A 112 -11.06 13.86 -14.55
CA ALA A 112 -10.06 14.89 -14.38
C ALA A 112 -8.66 14.32 -14.07
N GLN A 113 -8.58 13.24 -13.28
CA GLN A 113 -7.32 12.54 -13.00
C GLN A 113 -6.74 11.85 -14.25
N ARG A 114 -7.59 11.24 -15.09
CA ARG A 114 -7.16 10.69 -16.39
C ARG A 114 -6.48 11.75 -17.24
N ASP A 115 -7.12 12.90 -17.38
CA ASP A 115 -6.63 13.98 -18.24
C ASP A 115 -5.35 14.61 -17.68
N ALA A 116 -5.15 14.57 -16.35
CA ALA A 116 -3.89 14.95 -15.71
C ALA A 116 -2.77 13.90 -15.93
N ALA A 117 -3.09 12.60 -15.83
CA ALA A 117 -2.13 11.52 -16.04
C ALA A 117 -1.62 11.46 -17.51
N LEU A 118 -2.50 11.68 -18.49
CA LEU A 118 -2.12 11.75 -19.91
C LEU A 118 -1.21 12.95 -20.23
N LYS A 119 -1.29 14.04 -19.47
CA LYS A 119 -0.40 15.20 -19.63
C LYS A 119 1.00 14.98 -19.07
N GLN A 120 1.19 13.96 -18.22
CA GLN A 120 2.47 13.68 -17.54
C GLN A 120 3.35 12.66 -18.26
N GLN A 121 2.93 12.08 -19.39
CA GLN A 121 3.81 11.28 -20.25
C GLN A 121 4.57 12.21 -21.22
N PRO A 122 5.87 12.50 -21.00
CA PRO A 122 6.69 13.13 -22.04
C PRO A 122 6.89 12.15 -23.20
N GLN A 123 6.89 12.70 -24.43
CA GLN A 123 7.24 11.99 -25.67
C GLN A 123 8.67 11.44 -25.64
#